data_AF-A0AAD4D6X0-F1
#
_entry.id   AF-A0AAD4D6X0-F1
#
_cell.length_a   1.000
_cell.length_b   1.000
_cell.length_c   1.000
_cell.angle_alpha   90.00
_cell.angle_beta   90.00
_cell.angle_gamma   90.00
#
_symmetry.space_group_name_H-M   'P 1'
#
loop_
_entity.id
_entity.type
_entity.pdbx_description
1 polymer ?
#
loop_
_entity_poly.entity_id
_entity_poly.type
_entity_poly.pdbx_seq_one_letter_code
_entity_poly.pdbx_strand_id
1 'polypeptide(L)'
;MSMSFKPTLMMLLALVVLLVVAVVQTEAVTVPIWCVCGNTEHTRLLCSFGGNWDGGSCGMITTRAYENFIAICKNDKSYKGTPHCWN
;
A
#
# COMPACT_ATOMS: atom_id res chain seq x y z
N MET A 1 -3.72 -53.55 -10.64
CA MET A 1 -4.80 -52.55 -10.58
C MET A 1 -4.52 -51.48 -11.62
N SER A 2 -5.14 -51.57 -12.80
CA SER A 2 -4.97 -50.55 -13.84
C SER A 2 -5.93 -49.40 -13.53
N MET A 3 -5.38 -48.25 -13.13
CA MET A 3 -6.17 -47.02 -13.02
C MET A 3 -6.63 -46.62 -14.41
N SER A 4 -7.92 -46.81 -14.72
CA SER A 4 -8.54 -46.23 -15.89
C SER A 4 -8.74 -44.74 -15.63
N PHE A 5 -7.82 -43.92 -16.12
CA PHE A 5 -7.97 -42.47 -16.12
C PHE A 5 -9.07 -42.11 -17.11
N LYS A 6 -10.29 -41.95 -16.59
CA LYS A 6 -11.44 -41.50 -17.36
C LYS A 6 -11.16 -40.08 -17.87
N PRO A 7 -11.32 -39.80 -19.18
CA PRO A 7 -11.00 -38.49 -19.76
C PRO A 7 -11.81 -37.34 -19.15
N THR A 8 -13.00 -37.65 -18.61
CA THR A 8 -13.82 -36.71 -17.81
C THR A 8 -13.11 -36.20 -16.56
N LEU A 9 -12.28 -37.01 -15.92
CA LEU A 9 -11.52 -36.62 -14.72
C LEU A 9 -10.41 -35.62 -15.05
N MET A 10 -9.74 -35.80 -16.20
CA MET A 10 -8.69 -34.89 -16.66
C MET A 10 -9.25 -33.51 -17.03
N MET A 11 -10.43 -33.48 -17.66
CA MET A 11 -11.11 -32.23 -18.00
C MET A 11 -11.51 -31.45 -16.74
N LEU A 12 -11.99 -32.17 -15.71
CA LEU A 12 -12.34 -31.59 -14.41
C LEU A 12 -11.12 -31.04 -13.67
N LEU A 13 -10.00 -31.77 -13.68
CA LEU A 13 -8.74 -31.32 -13.08
C LEU A 13 -8.22 -30.04 -13.75
N ALA A 14 -8.25 -29.96 -15.08
CA ALA A 14 -7.84 -28.75 -15.80
C ALA A 14 -8.69 -27.52 -15.42
N LEU A 15 -9.99 -27.73 -15.26
CA LEU A 15 -10.93 -26.67 -14.90
C LEU A 15 -10.73 -26.19 -13.44
N VAL A 16 -10.43 -27.11 -12.52
CA VAL A 16 -10.07 -26.79 -11.13
C VAL A 16 -8.75 -26.00 -11.06
N VAL A 17 -7.73 -26.41 -11.83
CA VAL A 17 -6.45 -25.69 -11.86
C VAL A 17 -6.63 -24.25 -12.39
N LEU A 18 -7.42 -24.05 -13.44
CA LEU A 18 -7.75 -22.71 -13.96
C LEU A 18 -8.46 -21.82 -12.92
N LEU A 19 -9.39 -22.39 -12.14
CA LEU A 19 -10.07 -21.67 -11.06
C LEU A 19 -9.11 -21.26 -9.95
N VAL A 20 -8.17 -22.12 -9.55
CA VAL A 20 -7.20 -21.80 -8.47
C VAL A 20 -6.28 -20.65 -8.89
N VAL A 21 -5.84 -20.60 -10.15
CA VAL A 21 -4.95 -19.54 -10.65
C VAL A 21 -5.65 -18.17 -10.68
N ALA A 22 -6.96 -18.12 -10.98
CA ALA A 22 -7.73 -16.87 -10.97
C ALA A 22 -7.96 -16.29 -9.57
N VAL A 23 -7.85 -17.11 -8.51
CA VAL A 23 -8.06 -16.71 -7.11
C VAL A 23 -6.77 -16.23 -6.46
N VAL A 24 -5.60 -16.54 -7.01
CA VAL A 24 -4.32 -15.93 -6.60
C VAL A 24 -4.21 -14.55 -7.23
N GLN A 25 -5.12 -13.64 -6.86
CA GLN A 25 -4.90 -12.22 -7.08
C GLN A 25 -3.75 -11.82 -6.15
N THR A 26 -2.57 -11.60 -6.73
CA THR A 26 -1.47 -10.96 -6.03
C THR A 26 -1.98 -9.62 -5.51
N GLU A 27 -2.11 -9.48 -4.19
CA GLU A 27 -2.48 -8.20 -3.59
C GLU A 27 -1.51 -7.15 -4.11
N ALA A 28 -2.06 -6.07 -4.71
CA ALA A 28 -1.23 -4.97 -5.18
C ALA A 28 -0.51 -4.39 -3.96
N VAL A 29 0.80 -4.65 -3.86
CA VAL A 29 1.64 -4.10 -2.80
C VAL A 29 1.53 -2.59 -2.92
N THR A 30 0.80 -1.98 -1.99
CA THR A 30 0.56 -0.55 -2.03
C THR A 30 1.83 0.11 -1.54
N VAL A 31 2.63 0.64 -2.46
CA VAL A 31 3.88 1.32 -2.14
C VAL A 31 3.53 2.61 -1.39
N PRO A 32 3.97 2.76 -0.13
CA PRO A 32 3.69 3.97 0.64
C PRO A 32 4.38 5.18 0.01
N ILE A 33 3.67 6.31 -0.04
CA ILE A 33 4.26 7.60 -0.37
C ILE A 33 4.94 8.12 0.89
N TRP A 34 6.24 8.37 0.84
CA TRP A 34 6.99 8.94 1.95
C TRP A 34 7.06 10.46 1.80
N CYS A 35 6.80 11.18 2.89
CA CYS A 35 6.87 12.64 2.90
C CYS A 35 7.56 13.19 4.15
N VAL A 36 8.19 14.34 3.98
CA VAL A 36 8.68 15.21 5.06
C VAL A 36 8.05 16.60 4.96
N CYS A 37 7.82 17.23 6.10
CA CYS A 37 7.28 18.59 6.19
C CYS A 37 8.08 19.41 7.21
N GLY A 38 8.83 20.41 6.74
CA GLY A 38 9.61 21.28 7.61
C GLY A 38 10.74 20.51 8.31
N ASN A 39 10.58 20.20 9.59
CA ASN A 39 11.56 19.45 10.38
C ASN A 39 11.03 18.06 10.80
N THR A 40 11.92 17.23 11.35
CA THR A 40 11.62 15.85 11.73
C THR A 40 10.53 15.76 12.81
N GLU A 41 10.57 16.60 13.84
CA GLU A 41 9.57 16.58 14.91
C GLU A 41 8.17 16.97 14.41
N HIS A 42 8.10 17.96 13.52
CA HIS A 42 6.84 18.35 12.90
C HIS A 42 6.30 17.26 11.98
N THR A 43 7.17 16.68 11.14
CA THR A 43 6.81 15.55 10.28
C THR A 43 6.29 14.38 11.10
N ARG A 44 6.94 14.06 12.22
CA ARG A 44 6.52 13.01 13.16
C ARG A 44 5.13 13.29 13.73
N LEU A 45 4.86 14.53 14.14
CA LEU A 45 3.56 14.94 14.65
C LEU A 45 2.47 14.74 13.58
N LEU A 46 2.71 15.20 12.35
CA LEU A 46 1.79 15.01 11.23
C LEU A 46 1.58 13.52 10.91
N CYS A 47 2.62 12.71 11.06
CA CYS A 47 2.55 11.28 10.80
C CYS A 47 1.67 10.52 11.78
N SER A 48 1.49 11.03 13.00
CA SER A 48 0.62 10.43 14.02
C SER A 48 -0.86 10.33 13.58
N PHE A 49 -1.27 11.07 12.54
CA PHE A 49 -2.64 11.09 12.01
C PHE A 49 -2.92 10.02 10.94
N GLY A 50 -2.15 8.90 10.94
CA GLY A 50 -2.43 7.74 10.10
C GLY A 50 -1.37 7.42 9.05
N GLY A 51 -0.11 7.78 9.30
CA GLY A 51 1.04 7.32 8.53
C GLY A 51 1.97 6.41 9.33
N ASN A 52 2.95 5.84 8.64
CA ASN A 52 4.01 5.01 9.18
C ASN A 52 5.29 5.83 9.35
N TRP A 53 5.76 5.98 10.57
CA TRP A 53 6.99 6.72 10.87
C TRP A 53 8.22 5.83 10.74
N ASP A 54 9.22 6.23 9.95
CA ASP A 54 10.48 5.48 9.75
C ASP A 54 11.69 6.04 10.55
N GLY A 55 11.51 7.14 11.29
CA GLY A 55 12.59 7.84 11.98
C GLY A 55 13.02 9.16 11.34
N GLY A 56 12.52 9.49 10.15
CA GLY A 56 12.79 10.77 9.48
C GLY A 56 11.66 11.29 8.61
N SER A 57 10.77 10.41 8.17
CA SER A 57 9.72 10.65 7.19
C SER A 57 8.45 9.87 7.51
N CYS A 58 7.35 10.29 6.89
CA CYS A 58 6.05 9.69 7.09
C CYS A 58 5.58 8.95 5.84
N GLY A 59 5.41 7.64 5.96
CA GLY A 59 4.92 6.76 4.90
C GLY A 59 3.40 6.66 4.91
N MET A 60 2.76 6.99 3.80
CA MET A 60 1.31 7.03 3.67
C MET A 60 0.86 6.06 2.59
N ILE A 61 0.10 5.05 3.01
CA ILE A 61 -0.37 3.97 2.13
C ILE A 61 -1.67 4.38 1.41
N THR A 62 -2.47 5.27 2.00
CA THR A 62 -3.75 5.70 1.44
C THR A 62 -3.67 7.12 0.89
N THR A 63 -4.39 7.37 -0.21
CA THR A 63 -4.53 8.73 -0.79
C THR A 63 -5.05 9.73 0.23
N ARG A 64 -5.99 9.33 1.09
CA ARG A 64 -6.55 10.18 2.13
C ARG A 64 -5.50 10.61 3.16
N ALA A 65 -4.62 9.70 3.59
CA ALA A 65 -3.53 10.04 4.51
C ALA A 65 -2.56 11.04 3.85
N TYR A 66 -2.22 10.81 2.58
CA TYR A 66 -1.41 11.73 1.78
C TYR A 66 -2.03 13.12 1.67
N GLU A 67 -3.29 13.23 1.25
CA GLU A 67 -3.99 14.51 1.10
C GLU A 67 -4.07 15.27 2.42
N ASN A 68 -4.38 14.58 3.52
CA ASN A 68 -4.41 15.18 4.86
C ASN A 68 -3.04 15.70 5.27
N PHE A 69 -1.98 14.92 5.09
CA PHE A 69 -0.61 15.34 5.41
C PHE A 69 -0.21 16.58 4.62
N ILE A 70 -0.46 16.60 3.31
CA ILE A 70 -0.15 17.73 2.44
C ILE A 70 -0.97 18.97 2.84
N ALA A 71 -2.25 18.79 3.14
CA ALA A 71 -3.13 19.89 3.55
C ALA A 71 -2.65 20.51 4.87
N ILE A 72 -2.32 19.71 5.88
CA ILE A 72 -1.85 20.23 7.16
C ILE A 72 -0.47 20.88 6.97
N CYS A 73 0.45 20.21 6.27
CA CYS A 73 1.80 20.73 6.01
C CYS A 73 1.79 22.11 5.33
N LYS A 74 0.93 22.31 4.33
CA LYS A 74 0.84 23.58 3.60
C LYS A 74 0.10 24.67 4.37
N ASN A 75 -0.87 24.30 5.21
CA ASN A 75 -1.74 25.24 5.92
C ASN A 75 -1.25 25.56 7.34
N ASP A 76 -0.26 24.84 7.86
CA ASP A 76 0.33 25.18 9.15
C ASP A 76 1.11 26.50 9.04
N LYS A 77 0.60 27.53 9.73
CA LYS A 77 1.23 28.86 9.74
C LYS A 77 2.50 28.90 10.58
N SER A 78 2.65 27.95 11.50
CA SER A 78 3.80 27.83 12.41
C SER A 78 5.00 27.22 11.69
N TYR A 79 4.72 26.35 10.73
CA TYR A 79 5.70 25.66 9.91
C TYR A 79 5.35 25.89 8.44
N LYS A 80 5.97 26.90 7.82
CA LYS A 80 5.90 27.13 6.36
C LYS A 80 6.68 26.05 5.59
N GLY A 81 6.39 24.78 5.87
CA GLY A 81 7.02 23.63 5.26
C GLY A 81 6.50 23.47 3.85
N THR A 82 7.41 23.33 2.89
CA THR A 82 7.05 22.75 1.60
C THR A 82 7.14 21.24 1.77
N PRO A 83 6.06 20.47 1.52
CA PRO A 83 6.13 19.02 1.62
C PRO A 83 7.08 18.49 0.54
N HIS A 84 8.02 17.65 0.94
CA HIS A 84 8.89 16.90 0.03
C HIS A 84 8.52 15.43 0.12
N CYS A 85 8.13 14.83 -1.02
CA CYS A 85 7.61 13.47 -1.07
C CYS A 85 8.27 12.62 -2.16
N TRP A 86 8.35 11.31 -1.93
CA TRP A 86 8.86 10.31 -2.87
C TRP A 86 8.15 8.95 -2.67
N ASN A 87 8.26 8.06 -3.66
CA ASN A 87 7.73 6.68 -3.62
C ASN A 87 8.88 5.68 -3.72
#